data_AF-A0A1A3KWP6-F1
#
_entry.id   AF-A0A1A3KWP6-F1
#
_cell.length_a   1.000
_cell.length_b   1.000
_cell.length_c   1.000
_cell.angle_alpha   90.00
_cell.angle_beta   90.00
_cell.angle_gamma   90.00
#
_symmetry.space_group_name_H-M   'P 1'
#
loop_
_entity.id
_entity.type
_entity.pdbx_description
1 polymer ?
#
loop_
_entity_poly.entity_id
_entity_poly.type
_entity_poly.pdbx_seq_one_letter_code
_entity_poly.pdbx_strand_id
1 'polypeptide(L)'
;MMVTLLLAVFALVCIAPGEAAADSQPDEQVVVQLWDADPDAAVRVAFGHLAAIYFLERDEPNFIAWHAMLRQSLQNQTPVRFTYAVAGQRITFVEPAG
;
A
#
# COMPACT_ATOMS: atom_id res chain seq x y z
N MET A 1 -18.32 45.89 -9.60
CA MET A 1 -18.06 45.59 -8.17
C MET A 1 -18.02 44.07 -8.01
N MET A 2 -16.81 43.54 -7.81
CA MET A 2 -16.55 42.13 -7.48
C MET A 2 -17.15 41.81 -6.11
N VAL A 3 -17.92 40.74 -6.01
CA VAL A 3 -18.24 40.09 -4.73
C VAL A 3 -17.78 38.64 -4.84
N THR A 4 -16.58 38.42 -4.33
CA THR A 4 -15.98 37.11 -4.08
C THR A 4 -16.76 36.43 -2.95
N LEU A 5 -17.39 35.28 -3.21
CA LEU A 5 -17.89 34.41 -2.14
C LEU A 5 -17.32 33.00 -2.33
N LEU A 6 -16.34 32.72 -1.48
CA LEU A 6 -15.74 31.43 -1.21
C LEU A 6 -16.74 30.56 -0.41
N LEU A 7 -16.62 29.23 -0.53
CA LEU A 7 -17.16 28.15 0.33
C LEU A 7 -18.55 27.56 0.01
N ALA A 8 -18.53 26.35 -0.55
CA ALA A 8 -19.36 25.21 -0.15
C ALA A 8 -18.61 23.92 -0.56
N VAL A 9 -17.64 23.47 0.25
CA VAL A 9 -17.78 22.32 1.16
C VAL A 9 -18.05 21.01 0.42
N PHE A 10 -16.92 20.40 0.03
CA PHE A 10 -16.57 18.99 0.19
C PHE A 10 -17.57 18.16 1.03
N ALA A 11 -18.57 17.59 0.38
CA ALA A 11 -19.48 16.61 0.99
C ALA A 11 -19.99 15.64 -0.07
N LEU A 12 -19.12 14.73 -0.52
CA LEU A 12 -19.55 13.47 -1.11
C LEU A 12 -18.87 12.33 -0.35
N VAL A 13 -19.30 12.17 0.90
CA VAL A 13 -18.99 11.02 1.75
C VAL A 13 -20.28 10.21 1.90
N CYS A 14 -20.12 8.89 1.75
CA CYS A 14 -21.07 7.79 1.96
C CYS A 14 -22.07 7.52 0.84
N ILE A 15 -21.84 6.48 0.02
CA ILE A 15 -22.54 5.18 0.11
C ILE A 15 -21.62 4.09 -0.48
N ALA A 16 -21.12 3.18 0.36
CA ALA A 16 -20.64 1.87 -0.09
C ALA A 16 -21.77 0.86 0.10
N PRO A 17 -22.07 0.02 -0.89
CA PRO A 17 -22.67 -1.28 -0.61
C PRO A 17 -21.92 -2.41 -1.32
N GLY A 18 -21.67 -3.49 -0.57
CA GLY A 18 -21.48 -4.81 -1.14
C GLY A 18 -20.04 -5.32 -1.08
N GLU A 19 -19.78 -6.15 -0.08
CA GLU A 19 -18.85 -7.27 -0.22
C GLU A 19 -19.13 -8.01 -1.53
N ALA A 20 -18.30 -7.76 -2.54
CA ALA A 20 -17.83 -8.84 -3.36
C ALA A 20 -16.51 -9.26 -2.72
N ALA A 21 -16.48 -10.46 -2.14
CA ALA A 21 -15.25 -11.23 -2.07
C ALA A 21 -14.82 -11.50 -3.52
N ALA A 22 -14.29 -10.46 -4.18
CA ALA A 22 -13.55 -10.62 -5.39
C ALA A 22 -12.35 -11.47 -5.00
N ASP A 23 -12.22 -12.62 -5.65
CA ASP A 23 -10.97 -13.36 -5.75
C ASP A 23 -9.88 -12.32 -6.07
N SER A 24 -9.22 -11.83 -5.02
CA SER A 24 -8.32 -10.69 -5.13
C SER A 24 -7.02 -11.27 -5.63
N GLN A 25 -6.96 -11.50 -6.95
CA GLN A 25 -5.68 -11.76 -7.60
C GLN A 25 -4.70 -10.70 -7.07
N PRO A 26 -3.54 -11.13 -6.56
CA PRO A 26 -2.61 -10.18 -5.98
C PRO A 26 -2.25 -9.17 -7.06
N ASP A 27 -2.48 -7.91 -6.75
CA ASP A 27 -2.34 -6.83 -7.72
C ASP A 27 -0.85 -6.57 -7.97
N GLU A 28 -0.46 -6.49 -9.24
CA GLU A 28 0.93 -6.27 -9.64
C GLU A 28 1.30 -4.80 -9.44
N GLN A 29 2.23 -4.56 -8.52
CA GLN A 29 2.53 -3.23 -8.03
C GLN A 29 4.04 -2.99 -7.99
N VAL A 30 4.45 -1.77 -8.32
CA VAL A 30 5.85 -1.34 -8.21
C VAL A 30 6.00 -0.52 -6.94
N VAL A 31 7.00 -0.87 -6.14
CA VAL A 31 7.36 -0.08 -4.95
C VAL A 31 7.99 1.23 -5.40
N VAL A 32 7.40 2.34 -4.98
CA VAL A 32 7.91 3.69 -5.26
C VAL A 32 8.59 4.31 -4.05
N GLN A 33 8.28 3.83 -2.85
CA GLN A 33 8.93 4.28 -1.62
C GLN A 33 8.93 3.20 -0.55
N LEU A 34 10.04 3.12 0.18
CA LEU A 34 10.24 2.21 1.31
C LEU A 34 10.87 3.01 2.46
N TRP A 35 10.24 3.01 3.63
CA TRP A 35 10.80 3.62 4.85
C TRP A 35 11.11 2.53 5.86
N ASP A 36 12.39 2.25 6.02
CA ASP A 36 12.89 1.13 6.82
C ASP A 36 14.08 1.50 7.72
N ALA A 37 14.35 2.81 7.87
CA ALA A 37 15.47 3.34 8.66
C ALA A 37 15.32 3.10 10.17
N ASP A 38 14.09 3.02 10.68
CA ASP A 38 13.81 2.75 12.09
C ASP A 38 13.70 1.23 12.31
N PRO A 39 14.66 0.60 13.02
CA PRO A 39 14.66 -0.85 13.23
C PRO A 39 13.53 -1.35 14.12
N ASP A 40 12.95 -0.49 14.97
CA ASP A 40 11.93 -0.85 15.94
C ASP A 40 10.50 -0.62 15.42
N ALA A 41 10.36 0.00 14.24
CA ALA A 41 9.08 0.24 13.60
C ALA A 41 8.86 -0.67 12.38
N ALA A 42 7.58 -0.94 12.08
CA ALA A 42 7.16 -1.58 10.83
C ALA A 42 7.69 -0.80 9.62
N VAL A 43 8.10 -1.54 8.59
CA VAL A 43 8.54 -0.96 7.33
C VAL A 43 7.32 -0.43 6.59
N ARG A 44 7.35 0.86 6.24
CA ARG A 44 6.28 1.48 5.46
C ARG A 44 6.58 1.34 3.99
N VAL A 45 5.56 1.05 3.20
CA VAL A 45 5.69 0.76 1.77
C VAL A 45 4.62 1.55 1.02
N ALA A 46 5.04 2.30 0.01
CA ALA A 46 4.13 2.93 -0.95
C ALA A 46 4.30 2.28 -2.33
N PHE A 47 3.18 2.02 -2.98
CA PHE A 47 3.12 1.47 -4.33
C PHE A 47 2.61 2.52 -5.31
N GLY A 48 3.11 2.49 -6.54
CA GLY A 48 2.90 3.58 -7.50
C GLY A 48 1.44 3.87 -7.87
N HIS A 49 0.57 2.85 -7.89
CA HIS A 49 -0.84 3.02 -8.27
C HIS A 49 -1.81 2.99 -7.08
N LEU A 50 -1.31 2.85 -5.85
CA LEU A 50 -2.12 2.75 -4.65
C LEU A 50 -2.00 4.02 -3.82
N ALA A 51 -3.13 4.58 -3.41
CA ALA A 51 -3.19 5.83 -2.63
C ALA A 51 -2.95 5.61 -1.12
N ALA A 52 -2.33 4.50 -0.73
CA ALA A 52 -2.26 4.04 0.66
C ALA A 52 -0.83 3.65 1.06
N ILE A 53 -0.55 3.67 2.37
CA ILE A 53 0.73 3.21 2.94
C ILE A 53 0.49 1.87 3.60
N TYR A 54 1.25 0.87 3.15
CA TYR A 54 1.19 -0.49 3.67
C TYR A 54 2.33 -0.73 4.66
N PHE A 55 2.11 -1.65 5.59
CA PHE A 55 3.03 -1.90 6.69
C PHE A 55 3.51 -3.35 6.64
N LEU A 56 4.82 -3.55 6.51
CA LEU A 56 5.46 -4.83 6.72
C LEU A 56 5.99 -4.87 8.17
N GLU A 57 5.33 -5.66 9.01
CA GLU A 57 5.72 -5.82 10.41
C GLU A 57 7.07 -6.54 10.53
N ARG A 58 7.88 -6.11 11.48
CA ARG A 58 9.25 -6.63 11.70
C ARG A 58 9.25 -8.07 12.26
N ASP A 59 8.18 -8.46 12.95
CA ASP A 59 7.99 -9.78 13.54
C ASP A 59 7.30 -10.78 12.60
N GLU A 60 6.96 -10.35 11.38
CA GLU A 60 6.40 -11.23 10.35
C GLU A 60 7.39 -12.37 10.03
N PRO A 61 6.96 -13.65 10.01
CA PRO A 61 7.85 -14.79 9.79
C PRO A 61 8.70 -14.70 8.52
N ASN A 62 8.17 -14.05 7.48
CA ASN A 62 8.83 -13.87 6.19
C ASN A 62 9.45 -12.48 6.00
N PHE A 63 9.59 -11.69 7.07
CA PHE A 63 10.03 -10.30 7.02
C PHE A 63 11.28 -10.10 6.13
N ILE A 64 12.33 -10.89 6.36
CA ILE A 64 13.61 -10.75 5.64
C ILE A 64 13.42 -10.97 4.13
N ALA A 65 12.68 -12.00 3.74
CA ALA A 65 12.46 -12.34 2.34
C ALA A 65 11.58 -11.28 1.65
N TRP A 66 10.46 -10.90 2.26
CA TRP A 66 9.55 -9.91 1.69
C TRP A 66 10.17 -8.52 1.63
N HIS A 67 10.91 -8.11 2.67
CA HIS A 67 11.65 -6.85 2.67
C HIS A 67 12.69 -6.79 1.55
N ALA A 68 13.41 -7.89 1.30
CA ALA A 68 14.34 -7.97 0.18
C ALA A 68 13.63 -7.84 -1.18
N MET A 69 12.48 -8.49 -1.37
CA MET A 69 11.69 -8.39 -2.61
C MET A 69 11.17 -6.96 -2.84
N LEU A 70 10.64 -6.31 -1.81
CA LEU A 70 10.15 -4.92 -1.89
C LEU A 70 11.29 -3.94 -2.19
N ARG A 71 12.46 -4.15 -1.57
CA ARG A 71 13.65 -3.35 -1.85
C ARG A 71 14.15 -3.58 -3.28
N GLN A 72 14.14 -4.81 -3.78
CA GLN A 72 14.49 -5.12 -5.15
C GLN A 72 13.53 -4.48 -6.14
N SER A 73 12.22 -4.51 -5.87
CA SER A 73 11.20 -3.81 -6.66
C SER A 73 11.49 -2.31 -6.75
N LEU A 74 11.81 -1.67 -5.62
CA LEU A 74 12.17 -0.26 -5.58
C LEU A 74 13.41 0.05 -6.44
N GLN A 75 14.46 -0.78 -6.32
CA GLN A 75 15.72 -0.57 -7.02
C GLN A 75 15.64 -0.81 -8.52
N ASN A 76 14.95 -1.88 -8.93
CA ASN A 76 14.93 -2.34 -10.31
C ASN A 76 13.67 -1.94 -11.07
N GLN A 77 12.72 -1.28 -10.39
CA GLN A 77 11.40 -0.96 -10.93
C GLN A 77 10.66 -2.19 -11.47
N THR A 78 10.88 -3.35 -10.82
CA THR A 78 10.20 -4.61 -11.16
C THR A 78 8.95 -4.79 -10.31
N PRO A 79 7.83 -5.25 -10.89
CA PRO A 79 6.60 -5.44 -10.15
C PRO A 79 6.71 -6.58 -9.12
N VAL A 80 5.93 -6.46 -8.06
CA VAL A 80 5.64 -7.50 -7.08
C VAL A 80 4.15 -7.72 -6.98
N ARG A 81 3.77 -8.92 -6.57
CA ARG A 81 2.41 -9.27 -6.17
C ARG A 81 2.36 -9.29 -4.65
N PHE A 82 1.35 -8.66 -4.07
CA PHE A 82 1.21 -8.65 -2.61
C PHE A 82 -0.24 -8.75 -2.17
N THR A 83 -0.45 -9.20 -0.94
CA THR A 83 -1.74 -9.12 -0.25
C THR A 83 -1.58 -8.41 1.09
N TYR A 84 -2.70 -7.90 1.62
CA TYR A 84 -2.69 -7.18 2.89
C TYR A 84 -3.98 -7.41 3.69
N ALA A 85 -3.87 -7.32 5.01
CA ALA A 85 -5.00 -7.18 5.89
C ALA A 85 -5.57 -5.76 5.78
N VAL A 86 -6.85 -5.65 5.41
CA VAL A 86 -7.55 -4.35 5.26
C VAL A 86 -7.50 -3.55 6.56
N ALA A 87 -7.68 -4.22 7.70
CA ALA A 87 -7.48 -3.61 9.01
C ALA A 87 -5.99 -3.31 9.23
N GLY A 88 -5.64 -2.02 9.20
CA GLY A 88 -4.27 -1.56 9.44
C GLY A 88 -3.32 -1.65 8.25
N GLN A 89 -3.77 -2.09 7.07
CA GLN A 89 -2.97 -2.15 5.84
C GLN A 89 -1.68 -2.98 5.99
N ARG A 90 -1.72 -4.02 6.84
CA ARG A 90 -0.57 -4.88 7.10
C ARG A 90 -0.34 -5.83 5.93
N ILE A 91 0.86 -5.85 5.36
CA ILE A 91 1.27 -6.78 4.32
C ILE A 91 1.28 -8.21 4.89
N THR A 92 0.64 -9.13 4.19
CA THR A 92 0.52 -10.54 4.60
C THR A 92 1.12 -11.53 3.60
N PHE A 93 1.58 -11.03 2.45
CA PHE A 93 2.23 -11.82 1.42
C PHE A 93 2.95 -10.90 0.44
N VAL A 94 4.13 -11.32 -0.03
CA VAL A 94 4.84 -10.68 -1.16
C VAL A 94 5.49 -11.78 -2.00
N GLU A 95 5.36 -11.68 -3.33
CA GLU A 95 6.11 -12.48 -4.29
C GLU A 95 6.54 -11.62 -5.51
N PRO A 96 7.55 -12.04 -6.29
CA PRO A 96 7.86 -11.42 -7.57
C PRO A 96 6.71 -11.56 -8.57
N ALA A 97 6.39 -10.50 -9.31
CA ALA A 97 5.63 -10.63 -10.56
C ALA A 97 6.66 -10.89 -11.67
N GLY A 98 6.59 -12.07 -12.29
CA GLY A 98 7.64 -12.61 -13.18
C GLY A 98 7.96 -11.79 -14.42
#